data_AF-A0AAE8F8H9-F1
#
_entry.id   AF-A0AAE8F8H9-F1
#
_cell.length_a   1.000
_cell.length_b   1.000
_cell.length_c   1.000
_cell.angle_alpha   90.00
_cell.angle_beta   90.00
_cell.angle_gamma   90.00
#
_symmetry.space_group_name_H-M   'P 1'
#
loop_
_entity.id
_entity.type
_entity.pdbx_description
1 polymer ?
#
loop_
_entity_poly.entity_id
_entity_poly.type
_entity_poly.pdbx_seq_one_letter_code
_entity_poly.pdbx_strand_id
1 'polypeptide(L)' 'MSALSPLLGHHQQQQLTLLERYAQTRALSDRLAAPLSAEDAMVQSMPDASPSKWHLAHTTWFFERFVLQADP' A
#
# COMPACT_ATOMS: atom_id res chain seq x y z
N MET A 1 -19.44 -48.48 10.97
CA MET A 1 -18.02 -48.06 10.90
C MET A 1 -17.94 -47.03 9.77
N SER A 2 -18.30 -45.78 10.00
CA SER A 2 -17.51 -44.68 10.56
C SER A 2 -17.20 -43.70 9.44
N ALA A 3 -17.71 -42.48 9.61
CA ALA A 3 -17.73 -41.35 8.69
C ALA A 3 -16.35 -40.88 8.23
N LEU A 4 -16.28 -40.13 7.13
CA LEU A 4 -15.44 -38.93 7.02
C LEU A 4 -16.06 -37.92 6.02
N SER A 5 -16.29 -36.72 6.54
CA SER A 5 -17.07 -35.58 6.05
C SER A 5 -16.49 -34.84 4.83
N PRO A 6 -17.29 -34.05 4.09
CA PRO A 6 -16.78 -33.04 3.17
C PRO A 6 -16.35 -31.81 3.99
N LEU A 7 -15.06 -31.72 4.33
CA LEU A 7 -14.48 -30.60 5.08
C LEU A 7 -13.24 -30.05 4.36
N LEU A 8 -13.47 -29.56 3.14
CA LEU A 8 -12.67 -28.48 2.59
C LEU A 8 -13.68 -27.38 2.31
N GLY A 9 -13.93 -26.57 3.33
CA GLY A 9 -14.65 -25.32 3.17
C GLY A 9 -14.00 -24.59 2.00
N HIS A 10 -14.82 -24.17 1.04
CA HIS A 10 -14.39 -23.15 0.12
C HIS A 10 -14.06 -21.95 1.02
N HIS A 11 -12.78 -21.76 1.34
CA HIS A 11 -12.31 -20.49 1.85
C HIS A 11 -12.53 -19.52 0.69
N GLN A 12 -13.75 -19.01 0.60
CA GLN A 12 -14.08 -17.91 -0.29
C GLN A 12 -13.36 -16.71 0.33
N GLN A 13 -12.04 -16.63 0.07
CA GLN A 13 -11.24 -15.47 0.37
C GLN A 13 -11.95 -14.32 -0.31
N GLN A 14 -12.60 -13.47 0.49
CA GLN A 14 -13.21 -12.26 -0.03
C GLN A 14 -12.12 -11.47 -0.73
N GLN A 15 -12.21 -11.37 -2.06
CA GLN A 15 -11.32 -10.51 -2.82
C GLN A 15 -11.73 -9.08 -2.52
N LEU A 16 -10.81 -8.33 -1.92
CA LEU A 16 -10.96 -6.90 -1.74
C LEU A 16 -11.14 -6.24 -3.11
N THR A 17 -12.07 -5.28 -3.17
CA THR A 17 -12.22 -4.39 -4.32
C THR A 17 -10.93 -3.60 -4.55
N LEU A 18 -10.74 -3.07 -5.77
CA LEU A 18 -9.59 -2.22 -6.07
C LEU A 18 -9.52 -1.00 -5.16
N LEU A 19 -10.68 -0.41 -4.82
CA LEU A 19 -10.76 0.72 -3.91
C LEU A 19 -10.30 0.36 -2.49
N GLU A 20 -10.76 -0.77 -1.94
CA GLU A 20 -10.33 -1.23 -0.62
C GLU A 20 -8.83 -1.53 -0.59
N ARG A 21 -8.30 -2.19 -1.63
CA ARG A 21 -6.87 -2.45 -1.75
C ARG A 21 -6.07 -1.15 -1.82
N TYR A 22 -6.50 -0.20 -2.66
CA TYR A 22 -5.89 1.11 -2.76
C TYR A 22 -5.85 1.83 -1.40
N ALA A 23 -6.99 1.91 -0.71
CA ALA A 23 -7.10 2.56 0.59
C ALA A 23 -6.20 1.89 1.64
N GLN A 24 -6.19 0.55 1.71
CA GLN A 24 -5.34 -0.19 2.65
C GLN A 24 -3.85 0.01 2.37
N THR A 25 -3.44 0.01 1.09
CA THR A 25 -2.04 0.26 0.72
C THR A 25 -1.61 1.68 1.06
N ARG A 26 -2.43 2.71 0.77
CA ARG A 26 -2.14 4.09 1.15
C ARG A 26 -2.03 4.26 2.67
N ALA A 27 -2.98 3.69 3.42
CA ALA A 27 -2.95 3.73 4.88
C ALA A 27 -1.74 3.01 5.49
N LEU A 28 -1.20 1.98 4.83
CA LEU A 28 0.04 1.34 5.26
C LEU A 28 1.24 2.29 5.10
N SER A 29 1.35 2.97 3.95
CA SER A 29 2.42 3.96 3.73
C SER A 29 2.39 5.07 4.80
N ASP A 30 1.20 5.61 5.11
CA ASP A 30 1.04 6.63 6.14
C ASP A 30 1.43 6.12 7.53
N ARG A 31 1.01 4.91 7.90
CA ARG A 31 1.38 4.31 9.20
C ARG A 31 2.88 4.06 9.35
N LEU A 32 3.57 3.69 8.26
CA LEU A 32 5.02 3.50 8.28
C LEU A 32 5.77 4.83 8.45
N ALA A 33 5.23 5.93 7.92
CA ALA A 33 5.81 7.26 8.05
C ALA A 33 5.39 8.00 9.33
N ALA A 34 4.27 7.62 9.96
CA ALA A 34 3.70 8.26 11.14
C ALA A 34 4.68 8.53 12.31
N PRO A 35 5.66 7.66 12.65
CA PRO A 35 6.58 7.95 13.75
C PRO A 35 7.71 8.94 13.40
N LEU A 36 7.87 9.33 12.13
CA LEU A 36 8.93 10.23 11.70
C LEU A 36 8.56 11.69 11.95
N SER A 37 9.49 12.47 12.51
CA SER A 37 9.35 13.92 12.49
C SER A 37 9.47 14.48 11.06
N ALA A 38 9.16 15.77 10.89
CA ALA A 38 9.35 16.43 9.60
C ALA A 38 10.84 16.42 9.19
N GLU A 39 11.73 16.59 10.17
CA GLU A 39 13.17 16.55 10.01
C GLU A 39 13.64 15.15 9.61
N ASP A 40 13.16 14.11 10.28
CA ASP A 40 13.52 12.70 9.96
C ASP A 40 13.07 12.33 8.54
N ALA A 41 11.88 12.77 8.13
CA ALA A 41 11.33 12.48 6.81
C ALA A 41 12.11 13.13 5.65
N MET A 42 13.04 14.04 5.95
CA MET A 42 13.86 14.77 4.98
C MET A 42 15.26 14.18 4.76
N VAL A 43 15.71 13.27 5.62
CA VAL A 43 17.09 12.76 5.60
C VAL A 43 17.34 11.84 4.40
N GLN A 44 18.54 11.96 3.80
CA GLN A 44 19.10 11.02 2.83
C GLN A 44 20.45 10.53 3.35
N SER A 45 20.50 9.30 3.87
CA SER A 45 21.69 8.75 4.54
C SER A 45 22.80 8.33 3.58
N MET A 46 22.43 7.91 2.37
CA MET A 46 23.34 7.48 1.30
C MET A 46 22.73 7.82 -0.07
N PRO A 47 23.55 7.90 -1.15
CA PRO A 47 23.06 8.31 -2.46
C PRO A 47 21.89 7.49 -3.00
N ASP A 48 21.87 6.17 -2.73
CA ASP A 48 20.80 5.29 -3.22
C ASP A 48 19.52 5.35 -2.38
N ALA A 49 19.55 5.95 -1.18
CA ALA A 49 18.37 6.15 -0.35
C ALA A 49 17.63 7.42 -0.79
N SER A 50 16.31 7.42 -0.72
CA SER A 50 15.50 8.65 -0.87
C SER A 50 14.84 9.01 0.46
N PRO A 51 14.61 10.30 0.74
CA PRO A 51 13.88 10.72 1.94
C PRO A 51 12.48 10.08 2.01
N SER A 52 11.99 9.75 3.22
CA SER A 52 10.65 9.17 3.38
C SER A 52 9.55 10.07 2.80
N LYS A 53 9.68 11.40 2.90
CA LYS A 53 8.74 12.34 2.27
C LYS A 53 8.75 12.25 0.74
N TRP A 54 9.90 11.93 0.14
CA TRP A 54 10.01 11.73 -1.30
C TRP A 54 9.20 10.49 -1.70
N HIS A 55 9.29 9.39 -0.96
CA HIS A 55 8.49 8.19 -1.23
C HIS A 55 6.97 8.44 -1.11
N LEU A 56 6.53 9.16 -0.07
CA LEU A 56 5.11 9.52 0.10
C LEU A 56 4.60 10.35 -1.09
N ALA A 57 5.36 11.35 -1.52
CA ALA A 57 5.01 12.17 -2.68
C ALA A 57 5.08 11.39 -3.99
N HIS A 58 6.13 10.61 -4.20
CA HIS A 58 6.39 9.87 -5.45
C HIS A 58 5.29 8.85 -5.74
N THR A 59 4.82 8.13 -4.72
CA THR A 59 3.71 7.19 -4.88
C THR A 59 2.39 7.89 -5.19
N THR A 60 2.15 9.11 -4.69
CA THR A 60 0.99 9.91 -5.07
C THR A 60 1.10 10.39 -6.52
N TRP A 61 2.26 10.96 -6.88
CA TRP A 61 2.56 11.44 -8.23
C TRP A 61 2.37 10.33 -9.29
N PHE A 62 2.70 9.08 -8.98
CA PHE A 62 2.45 7.96 -9.90
C PHE A 62 0.96 7.86 -10.30
N PHE A 63 0.05 7.88 -9.34
CA PHE A 63 -1.40 7.82 -9.65
C PHE A 63 -1.88 9.06 -10.36
N GLU A 64 -1.40 10.23 -9.95
CA GLU A 64 -1.68 11.48 -10.65
C GLU A 64 -1.28 11.37 -12.13
N ARG A 65 -0.03 10.99 -12.42
CA ARG A 65 0.55 11.04 -13.76
C ARG A 65 0.05 9.94 -14.68
N PHE A 66 -0.18 8.73 -14.15
CA PHE A 66 -0.44 7.53 -14.96
C PHE A 66 -1.86 7.01 -14.86
N VAL A 67 -2.67 7.50 -13.92
CA VAL A 67 -4.08 7.09 -13.78
C VAL A 67 -5.00 8.28 -13.99
N LEU A 68 -4.76 9.40 -13.30
CA LEU A 68 -5.66 10.56 -13.35
C LEU A 68 -5.43 11.45 -14.57
N GLN A 69 -4.19 11.56 -15.05
CA GLN A 69 -3.84 12.31 -16.27
C GLN A 69 -3.75 11.42 -17.52
N ALA A 70 -4.19 10.16 -17.43
CA ALA A 70 -4.09 9.21 -18.53
C ALA A 70 -5.15 9.44 -19.64
N ASP A 71 -6.22 10.16 -19.34
CA ASP A 71 -7.27 10.52 -20.30
C ASP A 71 -7.49 12.06 -20.25
N PRO A 72 -7.16 12.81 -21.33
CA PRO A 72 -7.42 14.25 -21.43
C PRO A 72 -8.89 14.60 -21.70
#